data_AF-A0A0R5RPW0-F1
#
_entry.id   AF-A0A0R5RPW0-F1
#
_cell.length_a   1.000
_cell.length_b   1.000
_cell.length_c   1.000
_cell.angle_alpha   90.00
_cell.angle_beta   90.00
_cell.angle_gamma   90.00
#
_symmetry.space_group_name_H-M   'P 1'
#
loop_
_entity.id
_entity.type
_entity.pdbx_description
1 polymer ?
#
loop_
_entity_poly.entity_id
_entity_poly.type
_entity_poly.pdbx_seq_one_letter_code
_entity_poly.pdbx_strand_id
1 'polypeptide(L)'
;MLCQKPLAPNLQQAADLAAEVRDLTRLMVHENWRFRGYYRDAAAWLREGRIGNVKQAQLTLLTSGVLPGPDGLCPALERQPFMRREKRMLVAEVLIHHLDTLRMLLGPLRVTAAALSRSSEQLVGEDSAVIQLQAGNGAGVTVFASFAAHGHPATQIRPAGNSR
;
A
#
# COMPACT_ATOMS: atom_id res chain seq x y z
N MET A 1 5.02 -1.94 22.83
CA MET A 1 3.62 -1.87 22.35
C MET A 1 3.55 -2.20 20.87
N LEU A 2 2.54 -2.95 20.44
CA LEU A 2 2.24 -3.21 19.02
C LEU A 2 0.90 -2.54 18.68
N CYS A 3 0.88 -1.68 17.68
CA CYS A 3 -0.33 -0.95 17.24
C CYS A 3 -0.71 -1.36 15.82
N GLN A 4 -2.01 -1.46 15.52
CA GLN A 4 -2.48 -1.65 14.14
C GLN A 4 -2.25 -0.38 13.31
N LYS A 5 -2.10 -0.57 12.00
CA LYS A 5 -2.17 0.54 11.05
C LYS A 5 -3.60 1.10 10.97
N PRO A 6 -3.77 2.40 10.66
CA PRO A 6 -2.74 3.44 10.71
C PRO A 6 -2.36 3.79 12.16
N LEU A 7 -1.10 4.20 12.39
CA LEU A 7 -0.62 4.53 13.74
C LEU A 7 -1.40 5.69 14.37
N ALA A 8 -1.78 6.69 13.57
CA ALA A 8 -2.60 7.82 13.98
C ALA A 8 -3.36 8.40 12.76
N PRO A 9 -4.41 9.23 12.98
CA PRO A 9 -5.17 9.87 11.89
C PRO A 9 -4.36 10.78 10.96
N ASN A 10 -3.23 11.32 11.43
CA ASN A 10 -2.34 12.17 10.63
C ASN A 10 -0.87 12.04 11.06
N LEU A 11 0.03 12.57 10.22
CA LEU A 11 1.47 12.48 10.41
C LEU A 11 1.94 13.16 11.69
N GLN A 12 1.39 14.34 12.02
CA GLN A 12 1.78 15.09 13.22
C GLN A 12 1.50 14.26 14.46
N GLN A 13 0.27 13.77 14.61
CA GLN A 13 -0.13 12.92 15.73
C GLN A 13 0.67 11.61 15.81
N ALA A 14 1.01 11.00 14.66
CA ALA A 14 1.86 9.82 14.65
C ALA A 14 3.29 10.13 15.12
N ALA A 15 3.84 11.27 14.74
CA ALA A 15 5.16 11.73 15.14
C ALA A 15 5.20 12.08 16.63
N ASP A 16 4.18 12.78 17.13
CA ASP A 16 4.03 13.14 18.53
C ASP A 16 3.94 11.89 19.41
N LEU A 17 3.08 10.94 19.04
CA LEU A 17 2.96 9.66 19.74
C LEU A 17 4.29 8.89 19.76
N ALA A 18 5.00 8.84 18.63
CA ALA A 18 6.28 8.16 18.54
C ALA A 18 7.39 8.85 19.36
N ALA A 19 7.32 10.18 19.51
CA ALA A 19 8.23 10.94 20.35
C ALA A 19 7.93 10.72 21.85
N GLU A 20 6.66 10.77 22.24
CA GLU A 20 6.21 10.60 23.62
C GLU A 20 6.63 9.26 24.21
N VAL A 21 6.47 8.17 23.46
CA VAL A 21 6.74 6.82 23.97
C VAL A 21 8.16 6.32 23.72
N ARG A 22 9.01 7.13 23.06
CA ARG A 22 10.34 6.72 22.57
C ARG A 22 11.22 6.09 23.65
N ASP A 23 11.31 6.75 24.79
CA ASP A 23 12.18 6.33 25.90
C ASP A 23 11.44 5.45 26.93
N LEU A 24 10.13 5.27 26.73
CA LEU A 24 9.26 4.50 27.63
C LEU A 24 9.10 3.05 27.16
N THR A 25 8.99 2.82 25.86
CA THR A 25 8.77 1.48 25.31
C THR A 25 9.14 1.39 23.84
N ARG A 26 9.38 0.15 23.39
CA ARG A 26 9.45 -0.14 21.96
C ARG A 26 8.06 -0.06 21.33
N LEU A 27 7.83 0.95 20.50
CA LEU A 27 6.64 1.05 19.64
C LEU A 27 6.87 0.32 18.30
N MET A 28 5.95 -0.55 17.93
CA MET A 28 5.93 -1.22 16.63
C MET A 28 4.57 -1.04 15.97
N VAL A 29 4.55 -0.74 14.67
CA VAL A 29 3.33 -0.71 13.86
C VAL A 29 3.19 -2.05 13.15
N HIS A 30 2.01 -2.65 13.22
CA HIS A 30 1.68 -3.91 12.55
C HIS A 30 1.44 -3.67 11.06
N GLU A 31 2.54 -3.47 10.33
CA GLU A 31 2.60 -3.36 8.88
C GLU A 31 3.21 -4.66 8.31
N ASN A 32 2.37 -5.67 8.15
CA ASN A 32 2.81 -7.05 7.97
C ASN A 32 3.16 -7.43 6.52
N TRP A 33 2.83 -6.59 5.53
CA TRP A 33 2.99 -6.96 4.12
C TRP A 33 4.43 -7.12 3.71
N ARG A 34 5.32 -6.27 4.21
CA ARG A 34 6.76 -6.33 3.95
C ARG A 34 7.42 -7.65 4.38
N PHE A 35 6.73 -8.47 5.19
CA PHE A 35 7.20 -9.76 5.67
C PHE A 35 6.73 -10.95 4.82
N ARG A 36 5.91 -10.73 3.78
CA ARG A 36 5.51 -11.80 2.85
C ARG A 36 6.74 -12.34 2.09
N GLY A 37 6.80 -13.66 1.89
CA GLY A 37 7.98 -14.36 1.36
C GLY A 37 8.55 -13.72 0.09
N TYR A 38 7.71 -13.47 -0.91
CA TYR A 38 8.14 -12.88 -2.18
C TYR A 38 8.73 -11.47 -2.05
N TYR A 39 8.28 -10.63 -1.10
CA TYR A 39 8.91 -9.34 -0.83
C TYR A 39 10.23 -9.50 -0.08
N ARG A 40 10.34 -10.52 0.79
CA ARG A 40 11.60 -10.85 1.48
C ARG A 40 12.65 -11.38 0.50
N ASP A 41 12.24 -12.19 -0.48
CA ASP A 41 13.10 -12.68 -1.55
C ASP A 41 13.59 -11.52 -2.42
N ALA A 42 12.70 -10.62 -2.84
CA ALA A 42 13.08 -9.41 -3.57
C ALA A 42 14.07 -8.52 -2.78
N ALA A 43 13.82 -8.32 -1.48
CA ALA A 43 14.73 -7.57 -0.62
C ALA A 43 16.10 -8.24 -0.49
N ALA A 44 16.15 -9.57 -0.44
CA ALA A 44 17.42 -10.32 -0.42
C ALA A 44 18.19 -10.11 -1.73
N TRP A 45 17.53 -10.26 -2.88
CA TRP A 45 18.18 -10.08 -4.19
C TRP A 45 18.73 -8.67 -4.40
N LEU A 46 18.01 -7.64 -3.94
CA LEU A 46 18.48 -6.26 -4.00
C LEU A 46 19.72 -6.04 -3.12
N ARG A 47 19.70 -6.57 -1.90
CA ARG A 47 20.83 -6.49 -0.96
C ARG A 47 22.07 -7.23 -1.46
N GLU A 48 21.88 -8.35 -2.15
CA GLU A 48 22.93 -9.13 -2.81
C GLU A 48 23.47 -8.45 -4.09
N GLY A 49 22.87 -7.34 -4.53
CA GLY A 49 23.30 -6.62 -5.72
C GLY A 49 23.01 -7.35 -7.04
N ARG A 50 22.07 -8.32 -7.04
CA ARG A 50 21.82 -9.21 -8.19
C ARG A 50 21.41 -8.49 -9.48
N ILE A 51 20.86 -7.29 -9.36
CA ILE A 51 20.43 -6.46 -10.50
C ILE A 51 21.16 -5.11 -10.56
N GLY A 52 22.25 -4.95 -9.78
CA GLY A 52 22.95 -3.69 -9.61
C GLY A 52 22.06 -2.59 -9.02
N ASN A 53 22.34 -1.34 -9.40
CA ASN A 53 21.58 -0.19 -8.92
C ASN A 53 20.22 -0.08 -9.61
N VAL A 54 19.14 -0.13 -8.81
CA VAL A 54 17.78 0.13 -9.31
C VAL A 54 17.72 1.51 -9.94
N LYS A 55 17.33 1.57 -11.22
CA LYS A 55 17.17 2.82 -11.98
C LYS A 55 15.73 3.31 -12.01
N GLN A 56 14.78 2.38 -11.98
CA GLN A 56 13.35 2.64 -11.97
C GLN A 56 12.60 1.49 -11.34
N ALA A 57 11.42 1.77 -10.78
CA ALA A 57 10.48 0.75 -10.33
C ALA A 57 9.04 1.14 -10.66
N GLN A 58 8.19 0.13 -10.83
CA GLN A 58 6.76 0.30 -11.01
C GLN A 58 6.01 -0.65 -10.08
N LEU A 59 4.96 -0.14 -9.45
CA LEU A 59 4.00 -0.92 -8.69
C LEU A 59 2.62 -0.70 -9.28
N THR A 60 1.99 -1.79 -9.71
CA THR A 60 0.64 -1.77 -10.26
C THR A 60 -0.30 -2.56 -9.37
N LEU A 61 -1.41 -1.94 -8.97
CA LEU A 61 -2.46 -2.57 -8.18
C LEU A 61 -3.80 -2.38 -8.88
N LEU A 62 -4.30 -3.42 -9.55
CA LEU A 62 -5.57 -3.37 -10.25
C LEU A 62 -6.49 -4.47 -9.74
N THR A 63 -7.65 -4.07 -9.23
CA THR A 63 -8.68 -4.99 -8.75
C THR A 63 -10.05 -4.49 -9.16
N SER A 64 -11.01 -5.38 -9.31
CA SER A 64 -12.44 -5.06 -9.46
C SER A 64 -13.18 -5.03 -8.12
N GLY A 65 -12.47 -4.87 -7.00
CA GLY A 65 -13.01 -5.08 -5.66
C GLY A 65 -14.21 -4.20 -5.31
N VAL A 66 -14.32 -3.01 -5.91
CA VAL A 66 -15.46 -2.09 -5.69
C VAL A 66 -16.38 -1.96 -6.91
N LEU A 67 -16.20 -2.84 -7.89
CA LEU A 67 -17.17 -3.04 -8.96
C LEU A 67 -18.21 -4.07 -8.51
N PRO A 68 -19.49 -3.90 -8.86
CA PRO A 68 -20.51 -4.91 -8.59
C PRO A 68 -20.25 -6.17 -9.42
N GLY A 69 -20.33 -7.34 -8.77
CA GLY A 69 -20.34 -8.63 -9.44
C GLY A 69 -21.71 -8.96 -10.05
N PRO A 70 -21.89 -10.18 -10.59
CA PRO A 70 -23.17 -10.64 -11.12
C PRO A 70 -24.32 -10.64 -10.08
N ASP A 71 -23.98 -10.73 -8.80
CA ASP A 71 -24.90 -10.66 -7.65
C ASP A 71 -25.19 -9.21 -7.20
N GLY A 72 -24.62 -8.21 -7.88
CA GLY A 72 -24.72 -6.79 -7.52
C GLY A 72 -23.85 -6.39 -6.32
N LEU A 73 -23.14 -7.33 -5.70
CA LEU A 73 -22.31 -7.06 -4.53
C LEU A 73 -20.89 -6.63 -4.93
N CYS A 74 -20.27 -5.82 -4.09
CA CYS A 74 -18.88 -5.40 -4.27
C CYS A 74 -17.97 -6.19 -3.33
N PRO A 75 -17.18 -7.17 -3.81
CA PRO A 75 -16.50 -8.12 -2.95
C PRO A 75 -15.57 -7.49 -1.90
N ALA A 76 -14.91 -6.36 -2.20
CA ALA A 76 -14.08 -5.67 -1.23
C ALA A 76 -14.90 -4.98 -0.14
N LEU A 77 -16.07 -4.42 -0.49
CA LEU A 77 -16.96 -3.71 0.43
C LEU A 77 -17.77 -4.67 1.29
N GLU A 78 -18.08 -5.87 0.80
CA GLU A 78 -18.67 -6.93 1.62
C GLU A 78 -17.66 -7.46 2.65
N ARG A 79 -16.40 -7.63 2.24
CA ARG A 79 -15.33 -8.06 3.17
C ARG A 79 -15.00 -6.98 4.20
N GLN A 80 -15.04 -5.71 3.82
CA GLN A 80 -14.65 -4.57 4.67
C GLN A 80 -15.65 -3.41 4.54
N PRO A 81 -16.83 -3.49 5.18
CA PRO A 81 -17.89 -2.50 5.01
C PRO A 81 -17.52 -1.07 5.43
N PHE A 82 -16.57 -0.91 6.36
CA PHE A 82 -16.12 0.40 6.83
C PHE A 82 -15.53 1.26 5.69
N MET A 83 -14.94 0.63 4.65
CA MET A 83 -14.34 1.32 3.50
C MET A 83 -15.31 2.29 2.81
N ARG A 84 -16.61 2.01 2.84
CA ARG A 84 -17.66 2.88 2.26
C ARG A 84 -17.59 4.31 2.79
N ARG A 85 -17.22 4.48 4.06
CA ARG A 85 -17.26 5.77 4.78
C ARG A 85 -15.89 6.44 4.91
N GLU A 86 -14.81 5.76 4.52
CA GLU A 86 -13.46 6.30 4.64
C GLU A 86 -13.24 7.46 3.68
N LYS A 87 -12.82 8.61 4.22
CA LYS A 87 -12.52 9.82 3.43
C LYS A 87 -11.21 9.72 2.66
N ARG A 88 -10.29 8.88 3.14
CA ARG A 88 -9.02 8.54 2.51
C ARG A 88 -9.02 7.03 2.38
N MET A 89 -9.30 6.51 1.20
CA MET A 89 -9.55 5.07 1.03
C MET A 89 -8.35 4.38 0.40
N LEU A 90 -8.20 4.40 -0.92
CA LEU A 90 -7.20 3.58 -1.60
C LEU A 90 -5.78 3.82 -1.07
N VAL A 91 -5.36 5.07 -0.89
CA VAL A 91 -3.99 5.37 -0.48
C VAL A 91 -3.75 4.98 0.97
N ALA A 92 -4.64 5.42 1.87
CA ALA A 92 -4.45 5.26 3.31
C ALA A 92 -4.72 3.83 3.78
N GLU A 93 -5.72 3.13 3.21
CA GLU A 93 -6.10 1.80 3.68
C GLU A 93 -5.41 0.66 2.93
N VAL A 94 -5.03 0.88 1.67
CA VAL A 94 -4.53 -0.18 0.79
C VAL A 94 -3.10 0.05 0.34
N LEU A 95 -2.80 1.24 -0.21
CA LEU A 95 -1.45 1.52 -0.70
C LEU A 95 -0.46 1.75 0.43
N ILE A 96 -0.88 2.03 1.66
CA ILE A 96 0.02 2.11 2.82
C ILE A 96 0.98 0.92 2.91
N HIS A 97 0.45 -0.29 2.68
CA HIS A 97 1.21 -1.55 2.65
C HIS A 97 2.23 -1.59 1.50
N HIS A 98 1.82 -1.13 0.32
CA HIS A 98 2.63 -1.13 -0.89
C HIS A 98 3.73 -0.06 -0.83
N LEU A 99 3.40 1.11 -0.30
CA LEU A 99 4.32 2.22 -0.08
C LEU A 99 5.37 1.86 0.98
N ASP A 100 4.98 1.20 2.08
CA ASP A 100 5.95 0.67 3.05
C ASP A 100 6.87 -0.39 2.41
N THR A 101 6.31 -1.28 1.60
CA THR A 101 7.09 -2.30 0.90
C THR A 101 8.07 -1.69 -0.10
N LEU A 102 7.65 -0.68 -0.88
CA LEU A 102 8.56 0.05 -1.76
C LEU A 102 9.66 0.75 -0.96
N ARG A 103 9.33 1.34 0.20
CA ARG A 103 10.34 1.93 1.09
C ARG A 103 11.30 0.90 1.67
N MET A 104 10.84 -0.32 1.96
CA MET A 104 11.71 -1.42 2.37
C MET A 104 12.72 -1.77 1.28
N LEU A 105 12.27 -1.85 0.03
CA LEU A 105 13.07 -2.32 -1.10
C LEU A 105 14.04 -1.25 -1.61
N LEU A 106 13.61 0.01 -1.64
CA LEU A 106 14.29 1.10 -2.35
C LEU A 106 14.81 2.21 -1.41
N GLY A 107 14.58 2.08 -0.11
CA GLY A 107 14.87 3.13 0.88
C GLY A 107 13.80 4.22 0.93
N PRO A 108 14.04 5.34 1.65
CA PRO A 108 13.10 6.45 1.73
C PRO A 108 12.70 6.98 0.35
N LEU A 109 11.41 7.27 0.18
CA LEU A 109 10.83 7.75 -1.07
C LEU A 109 10.20 9.14 -0.86
N ARG A 110 10.42 10.04 -1.81
CA ARG A 110 9.80 11.36 -1.87
C ARG A 110 8.70 11.38 -2.93
N VAL A 111 7.49 11.82 -2.59
CA VAL A 111 6.41 12.05 -3.58
C VAL A 111 6.77 13.26 -4.43
N THR A 112 6.75 13.11 -5.75
CA THR A 112 7.01 14.21 -6.71
C THR A 112 5.74 14.68 -7.40
N ALA A 113 4.78 13.79 -7.61
CA ALA A 113 3.45 14.12 -8.12
C ALA A 113 2.45 13.04 -7.67
N ALA A 114 1.19 13.42 -7.53
CA ALA A 114 0.10 12.48 -7.28
C ALA A 114 -1.20 12.99 -7.89
N ALA A 115 -1.97 12.08 -8.49
CA ALA A 115 -3.34 12.31 -8.90
C ALA A 115 -4.20 11.20 -8.30
N LEU A 116 -5.23 11.59 -7.55
CA LEU A 116 -6.17 10.69 -6.90
C LEU A 116 -7.55 10.95 -7.48
N SER A 117 -8.32 9.90 -7.72
CA SER A 117 -9.68 10.02 -8.24
C SER A 117 -10.61 8.99 -7.61
N ARG A 118 -11.90 9.30 -7.68
CA ARG A 118 -12.98 8.43 -7.23
C ARG A 118 -13.91 8.19 -8.40
N SER A 119 -14.10 6.93 -8.77
CA SER A 119 -15.04 6.51 -9.81
C SER A 119 -16.28 5.82 -9.25
N SER A 120 -16.15 5.14 -8.11
CA SER A 120 -17.24 4.40 -7.46
C SER A 120 -18.09 5.32 -6.59
N GLU A 121 -19.40 5.31 -6.82
CA GLU A 121 -20.38 6.01 -5.98
C GLU A 121 -20.54 5.36 -4.60
N GLN A 122 -20.07 4.12 -4.43
CA GLN A 122 -20.19 3.37 -3.18
C GLN A 122 -19.16 3.77 -2.12
N LEU A 123 -18.23 4.66 -2.46
CA LEU A 123 -17.14 5.13 -1.61
C LEU A 123 -17.23 6.63 -1.40
N VAL A 124 -16.76 7.10 -0.25
CA VAL A 124 -16.51 8.53 0.02
C VAL A 124 -15.13 8.94 -0.48
N GLY A 125 -14.10 8.13 -0.20
CA GLY A 125 -12.71 8.38 -0.57
C GLY A 125 -12.34 7.94 -2.00
N GLU A 126 -11.09 8.18 -2.35
CA GLU A 126 -10.50 7.83 -3.65
C GLU A 126 -10.39 6.31 -3.83
N ASP A 127 -10.67 5.85 -5.05
CA ASP A 127 -10.57 4.43 -5.44
C ASP A 127 -9.50 4.20 -6.52
N SER A 128 -8.84 5.27 -6.97
CA SER A 128 -7.80 5.25 -7.99
C SER A 128 -6.70 6.25 -7.66
N ALA A 129 -5.45 5.88 -7.96
CA ALA A 129 -4.27 6.68 -7.68
C ALA A 129 -3.17 6.47 -8.73
N VAL A 130 -2.59 7.57 -9.17
CA VAL A 130 -1.30 7.61 -9.87
C VAL A 130 -0.33 8.43 -9.03
N ILE A 131 0.75 7.81 -8.57
CA ILE A 131 1.73 8.45 -7.69
C ILE A 131 3.11 8.32 -8.31
N GLN A 132 3.81 9.45 -8.42
CA GLN A 132 5.23 9.49 -8.79
C GLN A 132 6.06 9.74 -7.54
N LEU A 133 7.11 8.95 -7.41
CA LEU A 133 8.01 8.90 -6.27
C LEU A 133 9.46 8.94 -6.78
N GLN A 134 10.36 9.48 -5.97
CA GLN A 134 11.80 9.44 -6.22
C GLN A 134 12.51 8.81 -5.01
N ALA A 135 13.38 7.84 -5.27
CA ALA A 135 14.26 7.25 -4.27
C ALA A 135 15.51 8.11 -4.03
N GLY A 136 16.20 7.89 -2.90
CA GLY A 136 17.41 8.65 -2.54
C GLY A 136 18.56 8.55 -3.54
N ASN A 137 18.60 7.49 -4.34
CA ASN A 137 19.59 7.30 -5.42
C ASN A 137 19.16 7.93 -6.77
N GLY A 138 18.06 8.68 -6.80
CA GLY A 138 17.50 9.31 -7.99
C GLY A 138 16.56 8.43 -8.82
N ALA A 139 16.37 7.16 -8.47
CA ALA A 139 15.49 6.26 -9.22
C ALA A 139 14.03 6.73 -9.19
N GLY A 140 13.40 6.74 -10.37
CA GLY A 140 11.98 7.06 -10.52
C GLY A 140 11.11 5.85 -10.16
N VAL A 141 10.06 6.08 -9.39
CA VAL A 141 9.12 5.04 -8.98
C VAL A 141 7.70 5.49 -9.31
N THR A 142 6.96 4.64 -10.01
CA THR A 142 5.54 4.89 -10.32
C THR A 142 4.64 3.91 -9.61
N VAL A 143 3.56 4.42 -9.01
CA VAL A 143 2.46 3.61 -8.48
C VAL A 143 1.23 3.90 -9.31
N PHE A 144 0.67 2.86 -9.92
CA PHE A 144 -0.59 2.93 -10.67
C PHE A 144 -1.59 1.98 -10.02
N ALA A 145 -2.66 2.53 -9.45
CA ALA A 145 -3.58 1.74 -8.66
C ALA A 145 -5.04 2.09 -8.94
N SER A 146 -5.89 1.06 -9.01
CA SER A 146 -7.34 1.21 -9.07
C SER A 146 -8.05 0.02 -8.43
N PHE A 147 -9.06 0.33 -7.61
CA PHE A 147 -9.98 -0.63 -6.99
C PHE A 147 -11.24 -0.89 -7.85
N ALA A 148 -11.41 -0.10 -8.91
CA ALA A 148 -12.52 -0.17 -9.86
C ALA A 148 -12.05 -0.61 -11.26
N ALA A 149 -11.02 -1.46 -11.33
CA ALA A 149 -10.44 -1.91 -12.58
C ALA A 149 -11.25 -3.05 -13.19
N HIS A 150 -11.91 -2.78 -14.32
CA HIS A 150 -12.63 -3.79 -15.10
C HIS A 150 -11.66 -4.83 -15.67
N GLY A 151 -12.10 -6.09 -15.77
CA GLY A 151 -11.28 -7.20 -16.29
C GLY A 151 -10.21 -7.73 -15.33
N HIS A 152 -10.11 -7.19 -14.12
CA HIS A 152 -9.19 -7.68 -13.09
C HIS A 152 -9.90 -8.47 -11.99
N PRO A 153 -9.21 -9.36 -11.26
CA PRO A 153 -9.78 -10.07 -10.11
C PRO A 153 -10.23 -9.11 -8.98
N ALA A 154 -11.31 -9.46 -8.28
CA ALA A 154 -11.83 -8.66 -7.16
C ALA A 154 -10.96 -8.77 -5.89
N THR A 155 -10.11 -9.79 -5.83
CA THR A 155 -9.14 -10.01 -4.77
C THR A 155 -7.73 -9.86 -5.33
N GLN A 156 -6.85 -9.20 -4.57
CA GLN A 156 -5.42 -9.24 -4.87
C GLN A 156 -4.95 -10.69 -4.83
N ILE A 157 -4.32 -11.13 -5.92
CA ILE A 157 -3.75 -12.47 -6.02
C ILE A 157 -2.75 -12.64 -4.88
N ARG A 158 -3.01 -13.58 -3.96
CA ARG A 158 -1.96 -14.11 -3.11
C ARG A 158 -1.10 -14.96 -4.04
N PRO A 159 0.18 -14.61 -4.30
CA PRO A 159 1.04 -15.54 -5.02
C PRO A 159 0.97 -16.86 -4.27
N ALA A 160 0.72 -17.95 -4.99
CA ALA A 160 0.57 -19.28 -4.43
C ALA A 160 1.71 -19.48 -3.43
N GLY A 161 1.36 -19.57 -2.14
CA GLY A 161 2.35 -19.87 -1.13
C GLY A 161 2.93 -21.23 -1.51
N ASN A 162 4.25 -21.32 -1.62
CA ASN A 162 4.92 -22.60 -1.58
C ASN A 162 4.43 -23.27 -0.29
N SER A 163 3.55 -24.26 -0.44
CA SER A 163 3.35 -25.30 0.55
C SER A 163 4.72 -25.93 0.77
N ARG A 164 5.37 -25.54 1.86
CA ARG A 164 6.37 -26.39 2.50
C ARG A 164 5.64 -27.32 3.45
#